data_AF-A0A953YKP6-F1
#
_entry.id   AF-A0A953YKP6-F1
#
_cell.length_a   1.000
_cell.length_b   1.000
_cell.length_c   1.000
_cell.angle_alpha   90.00
_cell.angle_beta   90.00
_cell.angle_gamma   90.00
#
_symmetry.space_group_name_H-M   'P 1'
#
loop_
_entity.id
_entity.type
_entity.pdbx_description
1 polymer ?
#
loop_
_entity_poly.entity_id
_entity_poly.type
_entity_poly.pdbx_seq_one_letter_code
_entity_poly.pdbx_strand_id
1 'polypeptide(L)'
;DDFSSMLGVHHSATLVAPLLALAEAEHKSGADLVAAHAAGVETEIRLARSVAWSHYDKGWHPTSTMGTIGVAAACAHMLGLDEAGIATALTIAASQSAGIKANFGTMTKPLHVGIAARAGLMSALLAERGFTADETAFEHRQGFFEVYNGAGNYDAAKLFENWGAPWELEGDGMVLKLWPCCGSTHAAIVAALELRDATGIAA
;
A
#
# COMPACT_ATOMS: atom_id res chain seq x y z
N ASP A 1 -9.72 -7.04 7.20
CA ASP A 1 -8.69 -6.91 6.16
C ASP A 1 -7.36 -7.40 6.70
N ASP A 2 -6.41 -7.67 5.82
CA ASP A 2 -5.05 -8.11 6.14
C ASP A 2 -4.15 -6.93 6.55
N PHE A 3 -2.89 -7.24 6.84
CA PHE A 3 -1.82 -6.26 6.89
C PHE A 3 -0.46 -6.92 6.62
N SER A 4 0.51 -6.13 6.17
CA SER A 4 1.93 -6.50 6.16
C SER A 4 2.59 -6.07 7.47
N SER A 5 3.48 -6.91 8.00
CA SER A 5 4.35 -6.59 9.15
C SER A 5 5.23 -5.36 8.88
N MET A 6 5.53 -5.07 7.61
CA MET A 6 6.19 -3.85 7.19
C MET A 6 5.20 -2.67 7.24
N LEU A 7 5.45 -1.71 8.14
CA LEU A 7 4.64 -0.50 8.35
C LEU A 7 3.15 -0.69 8.68
N GLY A 8 2.70 -1.91 8.91
CA GLY A 8 1.29 -2.19 9.19
C GLY A 8 0.39 -1.84 8.02
N VAL A 9 0.88 -1.97 6.79
CA VAL A 9 0.18 -1.60 5.55
C VAL A 9 -0.93 -2.61 5.25
N HIS A 10 -2.15 -2.14 4.99
CA HIS A 10 -3.30 -2.98 4.63
C HIS A 10 -3.52 -3.02 3.10
N HIS A 11 -2.66 -3.77 2.40
CA HIS A 11 -2.52 -3.76 0.94
C HIS A 11 -3.76 -4.29 0.20
N SER A 12 -4.39 -5.39 0.65
CA SER A 12 -5.57 -5.91 -0.05
C SER A 12 -6.77 -4.98 0.05
N ALA A 13 -6.85 -4.17 1.11
CA ALA A 13 -7.94 -3.24 1.31
C ALA A 13 -7.97 -2.13 0.24
N THR A 14 -6.79 -1.67 -0.20
CA THR A 14 -6.66 -0.67 -1.27
C THR A 14 -6.64 -1.28 -2.66
N LEU A 15 -6.04 -2.46 -2.84
CA LEU A 15 -5.79 -3.07 -4.16
C LEU A 15 -6.98 -3.82 -4.75
N VAL A 16 -7.72 -4.60 -3.96
CA VAL A 16 -8.69 -5.57 -4.52
C VAL A 16 -9.85 -4.88 -5.25
N ALA A 17 -10.44 -3.85 -4.63
CA ALA A 17 -11.59 -3.14 -5.20
C ALA A 17 -11.30 -2.48 -6.57
N PRO A 18 -10.24 -1.65 -6.75
CA PRO A 18 -9.96 -1.04 -8.05
C PRO A 18 -9.53 -2.06 -9.10
N LEU A 19 -8.83 -3.13 -8.73
CA LEU A 19 -8.45 -4.18 -9.67
C LEU A 19 -9.64 -5.00 -10.16
N LEU A 20 -10.61 -5.31 -9.30
CA LEU A 20 -11.85 -5.94 -9.73
C LEU A 20 -12.62 -5.04 -10.70
N ALA A 21 -12.80 -3.76 -10.35
CA ALA A 21 -13.50 -2.80 -11.19
C ALA A 21 -12.81 -2.62 -12.56
N LEU A 22 -11.48 -2.53 -12.58
CA LEU A 22 -10.71 -2.40 -13.81
C LEU A 22 -10.74 -3.69 -14.65
N ALA A 23 -10.60 -4.85 -14.01
CA ALA A 23 -10.64 -6.13 -14.71
C ALA A 23 -12.00 -6.39 -15.36
N GLU A 24 -13.10 -6.02 -14.69
CA GLU A 24 -14.45 -6.09 -15.27
C GLU A 24 -14.59 -5.16 -16.47
N ALA A 25 -14.13 -3.91 -16.35
CA ALA A 25 -14.22 -2.90 -17.41
C ALA A 25 -13.38 -3.25 -18.65
N GLU A 26 -12.18 -3.78 -18.44
CA GLU A 26 -11.20 -4.11 -19.49
C GLU A 26 -11.25 -5.58 -19.91
N HIS A 27 -12.25 -6.33 -19.43
CA HIS A 27 -12.44 -7.77 -19.70
C HIS A 27 -11.19 -8.61 -19.45
N LYS A 28 -10.48 -8.33 -18.36
CA LYS A 28 -9.24 -9.01 -17.98
C LYS A 28 -9.53 -10.35 -17.30
N SER A 29 -8.58 -11.28 -17.44
CA SER A 29 -8.68 -12.59 -16.82
C SER A 29 -8.35 -12.57 -15.33
N GLY A 30 -8.70 -13.63 -14.61
CA GLY A 30 -8.27 -13.80 -13.22
C GLY A 30 -6.74 -13.88 -13.07
N ALA A 31 -6.03 -14.39 -14.09
CA ALA A 31 -4.57 -14.41 -14.09
C ALA A 31 -3.98 -12.99 -14.19
N ASP A 32 -4.56 -12.13 -15.02
CA ASP A 32 -4.17 -10.71 -15.12
C ASP A 32 -4.39 -9.99 -13.80
N LEU A 33 -5.52 -10.27 -13.12
CA LEU A 33 -5.82 -9.72 -11.80
C LEU A 33 -4.80 -10.14 -10.75
N VAL A 34 -4.45 -11.42 -10.68
CA VAL A 34 -3.47 -11.93 -9.71
C VAL A 34 -2.08 -11.33 -9.99
N ALA A 35 -1.66 -11.25 -11.25
CA ALA A 35 -0.37 -10.67 -11.63
C ALA A 35 -0.30 -9.17 -11.28
N ALA A 36 -1.36 -8.42 -11.60
CA ALA A 36 -1.46 -7.01 -11.23
C ALA A 36 -1.47 -6.80 -9.71
N HIS A 37 -2.20 -7.64 -8.97
CA HIS A 37 -2.21 -7.60 -7.52
C HIS A 37 -0.81 -7.83 -6.94
N ALA A 38 -0.07 -8.84 -7.44
CA ALA A 38 1.30 -9.11 -7.02
C ALA A 38 2.24 -7.92 -7.30
N ALA A 39 2.16 -7.31 -8.48
CA ALA A 39 2.92 -6.12 -8.81
C ALA A 39 2.61 -4.95 -7.86
N GLY A 40 1.33 -4.71 -7.55
CA GLY A 40 0.91 -3.66 -6.62
C GLY A 40 1.42 -3.87 -5.19
N VAL A 41 1.29 -5.09 -4.67
CA VAL A 41 1.77 -5.45 -3.33
C VAL A 41 3.29 -5.29 -3.22
N GLU A 42 4.03 -5.75 -4.23
CA GLU A 42 5.48 -5.59 -4.30
C GLU A 42 5.85 -4.10 -4.27
N THR A 43 5.29 -3.27 -5.16
CA THR A 43 5.57 -1.83 -5.19
C THR A 43 5.27 -1.15 -3.86
N GLU A 44 4.11 -1.44 -3.25
CA GLU A 44 3.67 -0.83 -2.01
C GLU A 44 4.63 -1.15 -0.84
N ILE A 45 5.00 -2.42 -0.68
CA ILE A 45 5.84 -2.86 0.44
C ILE A 45 7.30 -2.45 0.23
N ARG A 46 7.80 -2.47 -1.00
CA ARG A 46 9.14 -1.97 -1.32
C ARG A 46 9.29 -0.48 -1.04
N LEU A 47 8.24 0.30 -1.36
CA LEU A 47 8.21 1.70 -0.99
C LEU A 47 8.11 1.90 0.53
N ALA A 48 7.35 1.06 1.24
CA ALA A 48 7.33 1.07 2.70
C ALA A 48 8.73 0.82 3.31
N ARG A 49 9.53 -0.08 2.73
CA ARG A 49 10.91 -0.38 3.16
C ARG A 49 11.86 0.80 2.98
N SER A 50 11.69 1.60 1.93
CA SER A 50 12.55 2.75 1.68
C SER A 50 12.31 3.90 2.66
N VAL A 51 11.09 4.06 3.19
CA VAL A 51 10.76 5.16 4.11
C VAL A 51 10.77 4.77 5.59
N ALA A 52 10.73 3.46 5.89
CA ALA A 52 10.76 2.88 7.24
C ALA A 52 9.75 3.52 8.22
N TRP A 53 9.90 3.22 9.52
CA TRP A 53 8.95 3.64 10.56
C TRP A 53 8.86 5.15 10.75
N SER A 54 9.86 5.91 10.31
CA SER A 54 9.84 7.39 10.30
C SER A 54 8.60 7.96 9.61
N HIS A 55 8.15 7.37 8.51
CA HIS A 55 6.94 7.81 7.81
C HIS A 55 5.69 7.68 8.69
N TYR A 56 5.54 6.51 9.33
CA TYR A 56 4.43 6.21 10.22
C TYR A 56 4.48 7.13 11.46
N ASP A 57 5.65 7.27 12.08
CA ASP A 57 5.82 8.04 13.32
C ASP A 57 5.59 9.54 13.12
N LYS A 58 5.94 10.07 11.94
CA LYS A 58 5.62 11.45 11.54
C LYS A 58 4.12 11.75 11.47
N GLY A 59 3.28 10.71 11.34
CA GLY A 59 1.82 10.83 11.41
C GLY A 59 1.08 10.46 10.13
N TRP A 60 1.77 9.93 9.11
CA TRP A 60 1.12 9.41 7.91
C TRP A 60 0.53 8.03 8.14
N HIS A 61 -0.56 7.73 7.43
CA HIS A 61 -1.17 6.41 7.36
C HIS A 61 -0.65 5.65 6.14
N PRO A 62 0.32 4.70 6.28
CA PRO A 62 1.01 4.06 5.17
C PRO A 62 0.10 3.30 4.22
N THR A 63 -0.96 2.66 4.74
CA THR A 63 -2.00 2.02 3.93
C THR A 63 -2.56 2.94 2.84
N SER A 64 -2.64 4.25 3.12
CA SER A 64 -3.20 5.20 2.16
C SER A 64 -2.12 5.85 1.32
N THR A 65 -1.01 6.26 1.93
CA THR A 65 0.08 6.91 1.21
C THR A 65 0.82 5.94 0.29
N MET A 66 1.24 4.78 0.78
CA MET A 66 1.88 3.75 -0.06
C MET A 66 0.85 3.04 -0.94
N GLY A 67 -0.34 2.75 -0.40
CA GLY A 67 -1.39 2.04 -1.13
C GLY A 67 -1.88 2.79 -2.36
N THR A 68 -1.89 4.13 -2.36
CA THR A 68 -2.20 4.92 -3.56
C THR A 68 -1.22 4.60 -4.71
N ILE A 69 0.07 4.49 -4.39
CA ILE A 69 1.13 4.21 -5.35
C ILE A 69 1.10 2.73 -5.78
N GLY A 70 0.89 1.81 -4.84
CA GLY A 70 0.71 0.39 -5.14
C GLY A 70 -0.48 0.11 -6.07
N VAL A 71 -1.63 0.79 -5.84
CA VAL A 71 -2.79 0.70 -6.73
C VAL A 71 -2.48 1.23 -8.13
N ALA A 72 -1.75 2.35 -8.23
CA ALA A 72 -1.34 2.89 -9.53
C ALA A 72 -0.43 1.91 -10.28
N ALA A 73 0.54 1.29 -9.60
CA ALA A 73 1.41 0.26 -10.18
C ALA A 73 0.61 -0.93 -10.71
N ALA A 74 -0.30 -1.46 -9.89
CA ALA A 74 -1.14 -2.60 -10.24
C ALA A 74 -2.05 -2.31 -11.44
N CYS A 75 -2.72 -1.15 -11.44
CA CYS A 75 -3.61 -0.76 -12.52
C CYS A 75 -2.84 -0.47 -13.82
N ALA A 76 -1.70 0.22 -13.75
CA ALA A 76 -0.85 0.49 -14.91
C ALA A 76 -0.31 -0.82 -15.53
N HIS A 77 0.10 -1.78 -14.69
CA HIS A 77 0.47 -3.12 -15.14
C HIS A 77 -0.70 -3.84 -15.82
N MET A 78 -1.90 -3.82 -15.23
CA MET A 78 -3.10 -4.45 -15.82
C MET A 78 -3.49 -3.83 -17.18
N LEU A 79 -3.33 -2.52 -17.32
CA LEU A 79 -3.56 -1.78 -18.57
C LEU A 79 -2.48 -2.08 -19.63
N GLY A 80 -1.36 -2.68 -19.25
CA GLY A 80 -0.25 -2.97 -20.16
C GLY A 80 0.52 -1.72 -20.57
N LEU A 81 0.60 -0.72 -19.68
CA LEU A 81 1.42 0.46 -19.93
C LEU A 81 2.91 0.09 -20.01
N ASP A 82 3.65 0.84 -20.81
CA ASP A 82 5.11 0.72 -20.88
C ASP A 82 5.80 1.37 -19.68
N GLU A 83 7.14 1.29 -19.63
CA GLU A 83 7.94 1.84 -18.53
C GLU A 83 7.65 3.33 -18.28
N ALA A 84 7.55 4.13 -19.34
CA ALA A 84 7.26 5.56 -19.25
C ALA A 84 5.84 5.83 -18.72
N GLY A 85 4.85 5.06 -19.18
CA GLY A 85 3.47 5.13 -18.70
C GLY A 85 3.34 4.72 -17.23
N ILE A 86 4.04 3.67 -16.81
CA ILE A 86 4.08 3.25 -15.40
C ILE A 86 4.74 4.32 -14.54
N ALA A 87 5.91 4.85 -14.94
CA ALA A 87 6.60 5.91 -14.20
C ALA A 87 5.70 7.16 -14.05
N THR A 88 4.98 7.53 -15.10
CA THR A 88 4.00 8.61 -15.07
C THR A 88 2.85 8.32 -14.10
N ALA A 89 2.29 7.11 -14.12
CA ALA A 89 1.22 6.72 -13.20
C ALA A 89 1.68 6.79 -11.73
N LEU A 90 2.89 6.31 -11.42
CA LEU A 90 3.45 6.35 -10.08
C LEU A 90 3.69 7.77 -9.57
N THR A 91 4.19 8.67 -10.42
CA THR A 91 4.48 10.06 -10.05
C THR A 91 3.21 10.91 -9.87
N ILE A 92 2.17 10.66 -10.68
CA ILE A 92 0.82 11.21 -10.45
C ILE A 92 0.26 10.70 -9.11
N ALA A 93 0.40 9.40 -8.83
CA ALA A 93 -0.08 8.79 -7.60
C ALA A 93 0.63 9.31 -6.35
N ALA A 94 1.94 9.56 -6.42
CA ALA A 94 2.71 10.18 -5.34
C ALA A 94 2.15 11.56 -4.97
N SER A 95 1.70 12.35 -5.96
CA SER A 95 1.08 13.66 -5.72
C SER A 95 -0.34 13.59 -5.13
N GLN A 96 -1.02 12.45 -5.25
CA GLN A 96 -2.35 12.21 -4.67
C GLN A 96 -2.32 11.45 -3.34
N SER A 97 -1.15 10.94 -2.95
CA SER A 97 -0.97 10.15 -1.74
C SER A 97 -1.26 10.97 -0.49
N ALA A 98 -2.15 10.53 0.39
CA ALA A 98 -2.49 11.27 1.60
C ALA A 98 -3.02 10.34 2.69
N GLY A 99 -3.20 10.86 3.91
CA GLY A 99 -3.88 10.17 5.01
C GLY A 99 -3.20 10.40 6.36
N ILE A 100 -3.91 11.04 7.30
CA ILE A 100 -3.34 11.46 8.59
C ILE A 100 -3.80 10.50 9.70
N LYS A 101 -2.85 9.91 10.43
CA LYS A 101 -3.10 8.96 11.52
C LYS A 101 -3.97 9.50 12.65
N ALA A 102 -4.00 10.81 12.87
CA ALA A 102 -4.87 11.43 13.87
C ALA A 102 -6.36 11.12 13.67
N ASN A 103 -6.75 10.65 12.48
CA ASN A 103 -8.10 10.16 12.19
C ASN A 103 -8.37 8.71 12.60
N PHE A 104 -7.42 8.00 13.22
CA PHE A 104 -7.65 6.64 13.71
C PHE A 104 -8.70 6.64 14.82
N GLY A 105 -9.61 5.66 14.78
CA GLY A 105 -10.77 5.59 15.67
C GLY A 105 -12.03 6.28 15.13
N THR A 106 -11.96 6.91 13.95
CA THR A 106 -13.12 7.51 13.26
C THR A 106 -13.40 6.81 11.92
N MET A 107 -14.53 7.14 11.30
CA MET A 107 -14.88 6.70 9.94
C MET A 107 -13.92 7.23 8.86
N THR A 108 -13.09 8.24 9.17
CA THR A 108 -12.11 8.75 8.22
C THR A 108 -10.97 7.75 7.95
N LYS A 109 -10.65 6.86 8.91
CA LYS A 109 -9.63 5.82 8.68
C LYS A 109 -9.98 4.90 7.49
N PRO A 110 -11.17 4.26 7.40
CA PRO A 110 -11.54 3.49 6.22
C PRO A 110 -11.78 4.36 4.98
N LEU A 111 -12.19 5.63 5.13
CA LEU A 111 -12.27 6.56 3.99
C LEU A 111 -10.91 6.74 3.29
N HIS A 112 -9.79 6.75 4.05
CA HIS A 112 -8.46 6.80 3.45
C HIS A 112 -8.23 5.68 2.43
N VAL A 113 -8.66 4.45 2.74
CA VAL A 113 -8.52 3.28 1.86
C VAL A 113 -9.27 3.51 0.54
N GLY A 114 -10.52 3.96 0.60
CA GLY A 114 -11.32 4.24 -0.60
C GLY A 114 -10.77 5.39 -1.44
N ILE A 115 -10.21 6.43 -0.79
CA ILE A 115 -9.54 7.53 -1.49
C ILE A 115 -8.27 7.03 -2.19
N ALA A 116 -7.44 6.23 -1.53
CA ALA A 116 -6.23 5.67 -2.10
C ALA A 116 -6.52 4.77 -3.32
N ALA A 117 -7.52 3.88 -3.20
CA ALA A 117 -7.99 3.05 -4.31
C ALA A 117 -8.41 3.89 -5.52
N ARG A 118 -9.21 4.93 -5.31
CA ARG A 118 -9.66 5.84 -6.38
C ARG A 118 -8.48 6.60 -6.99
N ALA A 119 -7.60 7.15 -6.16
CA ALA A 119 -6.48 7.97 -6.60
C ALA A 119 -5.46 7.18 -7.42
N GLY A 120 -5.13 5.94 -7.00
CA GLY A 120 -4.21 5.07 -7.73
C GLY A 120 -4.77 4.67 -9.09
N LEU A 121 -6.02 4.21 -9.15
CA LEU A 121 -6.70 3.86 -10.41
C LEU A 121 -6.75 5.07 -11.36
N MET A 122 -7.15 6.23 -10.84
CA MET A 122 -7.17 7.47 -11.62
C MET A 122 -5.79 7.82 -12.18
N SER A 123 -4.72 7.63 -11.41
CA SER A 123 -3.35 7.91 -11.86
C SER A 123 -2.94 7.04 -13.05
N ALA A 124 -3.27 5.75 -13.02
CA ALA A 124 -3.01 4.84 -14.14
C ALA A 124 -3.84 5.22 -15.39
N LEU A 125 -5.12 5.54 -15.22
CA LEU A 125 -6.01 5.96 -16.31
C LEU A 125 -5.60 7.31 -16.93
N LEU A 126 -5.02 8.21 -16.14
CA LEU A 126 -4.47 9.47 -16.63
C LEU A 126 -3.21 9.23 -17.45
N ALA A 127 -2.28 8.39 -16.96
CA ALA A 127 -1.07 8.04 -17.70
C ALA A 127 -1.39 7.33 -19.02
N GLU A 128 -2.34 6.38 -19.02
CA GLU A 128 -2.84 5.72 -20.24
C GLU A 128 -3.33 6.74 -21.29
N ARG A 129 -3.94 7.84 -20.85
CA ARG A 129 -4.48 8.90 -21.73
C ARG A 129 -3.46 9.98 -22.08
N GLY A 130 -2.17 9.76 -21.80
CA GLY A 130 -1.10 10.67 -22.14
C GLY A 130 -1.01 11.92 -21.25
N PHE A 131 -1.55 11.87 -20.03
CA PHE A 131 -1.25 12.89 -19.04
C PHE A 131 0.24 12.85 -18.66
N THR A 132 0.82 13.98 -18.28
CA THR A 132 2.26 14.10 -18.00
C THR A 132 2.52 14.30 -16.52
N ALA A 133 3.67 13.81 -16.05
CA ALA A 133 4.22 14.11 -14.73
C ALA A 133 5.75 14.19 -14.81
N ASP A 134 6.36 14.77 -13.78
CA ASP A 134 7.82 14.84 -13.66
C ASP A 134 8.37 13.48 -13.23
N GLU A 135 9.20 12.86 -14.06
CA GLU A 135 9.79 11.54 -13.80
C GLU A 135 10.67 11.53 -12.53
N THR A 136 11.13 12.69 -12.07
CA THR A 136 11.97 12.82 -10.88
C THR A 136 11.15 13.07 -9.60
N ALA A 137 9.82 13.06 -9.65
CA ALA A 137 8.97 13.46 -8.52
C ALA A 137 9.13 12.61 -7.25
N PHE A 138 9.79 11.44 -7.31
CA PHE A 138 10.16 10.68 -6.11
C PHE A 138 11.43 11.24 -5.44
N GLU A 139 12.52 11.37 -6.19
CA GLU A 139 13.87 11.73 -5.69
C GLU A 139 14.18 13.23 -5.73
N HIS A 140 13.36 14.03 -6.41
CA HIS A 140 13.55 15.47 -6.48
C HIS A 140 13.62 16.07 -5.06
N ARG A 141 14.37 17.16 -4.88
CA ARG A 141 14.50 17.85 -3.58
C ARG A 141 13.17 18.32 -2.96
N GLN A 142 12.11 18.39 -3.77
CA GLN A 142 10.73 18.68 -3.37
C GLN A 142 9.79 17.52 -3.72
N GLY A 143 10.34 16.32 -3.87
CA GLY A 143 9.66 15.10 -4.25
C GLY A 143 9.16 14.30 -3.06
N PHE A 144 8.55 13.15 -3.34
CA PHE A 144 7.89 12.29 -2.36
C PHE A 144 8.79 11.99 -1.15
N PHE A 145 10.04 11.58 -1.38
CA PHE A 145 10.93 11.17 -0.29
C PHE A 145 11.19 12.33 0.69
N GLU A 146 11.53 13.50 0.18
CA GLU A 146 11.77 14.69 1.00
C GLU A 146 10.50 15.26 1.64
N VAL A 147 9.42 15.43 0.87
CA VAL A 147 8.19 16.06 1.35
C VAL A 147 7.52 15.19 2.43
N TYR A 148 7.41 13.89 2.20
CA TYR A 148 6.69 13.01 3.12
C TYR A 148 7.55 12.57 4.30
N ASN A 149 8.86 12.36 4.11
CA ASN A 149 9.73 11.76 5.14
C ASN A 149 10.75 12.76 5.67
N GLY A 150 11.37 13.53 4.78
CA GLY A 150 12.43 14.50 5.09
C GLY A 150 13.82 13.87 5.07
N ALA A 151 14.83 14.70 4.80
CA ALA A 151 16.22 14.31 4.68
C ALA A 151 16.69 13.39 5.83
N GLY A 152 17.33 12.28 5.46
CA GLY A 152 17.87 11.28 6.39
C GLY A 152 16.85 10.26 6.92
N ASN A 153 15.57 10.39 6.58
CA ASN A 153 14.50 9.47 7.01
C ASN A 153 14.02 8.51 5.92
N TYR A 154 14.80 8.36 4.85
CA TYR A 154 14.53 7.42 3.77
C TYR A 154 15.83 6.91 3.15
N ASP A 155 15.73 5.77 2.49
CA ASP A 155 16.79 5.13 1.70
C ASP A 155 16.16 4.51 0.45
N ALA A 156 16.23 5.24 -0.67
CA ALA A 156 15.61 4.84 -1.93
C ALA A 156 16.20 3.54 -2.50
N ALA A 157 17.45 3.21 -2.18
CA ALA A 157 18.10 2.00 -2.68
C ALA A 157 17.37 0.72 -2.22
N LYS A 158 16.79 0.74 -1.01
CA LYS A 158 16.01 -0.37 -0.45
C LYS A 158 14.76 -0.73 -1.23
N LEU A 159 14.29 0.17 -2.09
CA LEU A 159 13.14 -0.11 -2.95
C LEU A 159 13.46 -1.25 -3.95
N PHE A 160 14.71 -1.35 -4.39
CA PHE A 160 15.13 -2.27 -5.46
C PHE A 160 15.87 -3.52 -4.96
N GLU A 161 16.27 -3.56 -3.68
CA GLU A 161 17.01 -4.69 -3.10
C GLU A 161 16.22 -6.00 -3.22
N ASN A 162 16.70 -7.00 -3.96
CA ASN A 162 16.06 -8.31 -4.12
C ASN A 162 14.60 -8.24 -4.62
N TRP A 163 14.25 -7.28 -5.48
CA TRP A 163 12.92 -7.14 -6.06
C TRP A 163 12.40 -8.47 -6.64
N GLY A 164 11.22 -8.92 -6.20
CA GLY A 164 10.59 -10.17 -6.66
C GLY A 164 11.37 -11.45 -6.34
N ALA A 165 12.39 -11.41 -5.46
CA ALA A 165 13.26 -12.54 -5.18
C ALA A 165 13.50 -12.75 -3.66
N PRO A 166 12.54 -13.30 -2.90
CA PRO A 166 11.18 -13.69 -3.34
C PRO A 166 10.23 -12.50 -3.40
N TRP A 167 9.04 -12.71 -3.96
CA TRP A 167 7.94 -11.74 -3.88
C TRP A 167 7.54 -11.49 -2.43
N GLU A 168 7.13 -10.27 -2.10
CA GLU A 168 6.66 -9.92 -0.75
C GLU A 168 5.42 -10.74 -0.34
N LEU A 169 4.58 -11.13 -1.31
CA LEU A 169 3.44 -12.04 -1.11
C LEU A 169 3.83 -13.44 -0.65
N GLU A 170 5.04 -13.90 -0.99
CA GLU A 170 5.55 -15.22 -0.60
C GLU A 170 6.26 -15.17 0.77
N GLY A 171 6.51 -13.98 1.30
CA GLY A 171 7.18 -13.79 2.57
C GLY A 171 6.27 -13.96 3.79
N ASP A 172 6.87 -14.20 4.95
CA ASP A 172 6.19 -14.34 6.24
C ASP A 172 5.59 -13.03 6.78
N GLY A 173 5.71 -11.94 6.02
CA GLY A 173 5.25 -10.61 6.41
C GLY A 173 3.74 -10.41 6.30
N MET A 174 3.03 -11.27 5.57
CA MET A 174 1.60 -11.13 5.32
C MET A 174 0.77 -11.74 6.45
N VAL A 175 -0.14 -10.95 7.03
CA VAL A 175 -0.93 -11.36 8.19
C VAL A 175 -2.43 -11.23 7.93
N LEU A 176 -3.13 -12.36 8.02
CA LEU A 176 -4.60 -12.41 8.05
C LEU A 176 -5.09 -12.24 9.49
N LYS A 177 -5.96 -11.25 9.71
CA LYS A 177 -6.50 -10.95 11.04
C LYS A 177 -7.52 -11.98 11.50
N LEU A 178 -7.30 -12.53 12.69
CA LEU A 178 -8.24 -13.42 13.37
C LEU A 178 -9.43 -12.67 13.98
N TRP A 179 -9.20 -11.44 14.44
CA TRP A 179 -10.22 -10.59 15.08
C TRP A 179 -10.36 -9.23 14.38
N PRO A 180 -11.58 -8.66 14.33
CA PRO A 180 -11.87 -7.38 13.66
C PRO A 180 -11.44 -6.16 14.51
N CYS A 181 -10.18 -6.14 14.93
CA CYS A 181 -9.57 -5.09 15.72
C CYS A 181 -8.17 -4.73 15.20
N CYS A 182 -7.50 -3.76 15.83
CA CYS A 182 -6.14 -3.39 15.46
C CYS A 182 -5.20 -4.60 15.62
N GLY A 183 -4.29 -4.83 14.66
CA GLY A 183 -3.37 -5.98 14.70
C GLY A 183 -2.52 -6.00 15.98
N SER A 184 -2.18 -4.83 16.52
CA SER A 184 -1.43 -4.70 17.78
C SER A 184 -2.13 -5.26 19.01
N THR A 185 -3.46 -5.46 18.98
CA THR A 185 -4.19 -6.05 20.12
C THR A 185 -4.28 -7.57 20.04
N HIS A 186 -3.86 -8.20 18.94
CA HIS A 186 -4.06 -9.64 18.72
C HIS A 186 -3.25 -10.49 19.71
N ALA A 187 -2.00 -10.13 19.99
CA ALA A 187 -1.18 -10.82 20.98
C ALA A 187 -1.80 -10.79 22.39
N ALA A 188 -2.40 -9.64 22.77
CA ALA A 188 -3.08 -9.51 24.06
C ALA A 188 -4.38 -10.37 24.11
N ILE A 189 -5.11 -10.47 22.99
CA ILE A 189 -6.29 -11.34 22.90
C ILE A 189 -5.87 -12.81 23.07
N VAL A 190 -4.83 -13.26 22.36
CA VAL A 190 -4.29 -14.63 22.49
C VAL A 190 -3.92 -14.93 23.94
N ALA A 191 -3.10 -14.06 24.56
CA ALA A 191 -2.66 -14.26 25.94
C ALA A 191 -3.83 -14.32 26.94
N ALA A 192 -4.87 -13.49 26.74
CA ALA A 192 -6.05 -13.51 27.58
C ALA A 192 -6.86 -14.82 27.43
N LEU A 193 -6.98 -15.34 26.21
CA LEU A 193 -7.66 -16.62 25.94
C LEU A 193 -6.88 -17.79 26.55
N GLU A 194 -5.56 -17.84 26.36
CA GLU A 194 -4.70 -18.87 26.96
C GLU A 194 -4.77 -18.84 28.49
N LEU A 195 -4.73 -17.65 29.10
CA LEU A 195 -4.86 -17.50 30.54
C LEU A 195 -6.21 -18.00 31.04
N ARG A 196 -7.31 -17.62 30.37
CA ARG A 196 -8.66 -18.09 30.67
C ARG A 196 -8.72 -19.62 30.63
N ASP A 197 -8.19 -20.22 29.58
CA ASP A 197 -8.26 -21.67 29.38
C ASP A 197 -7.39 -22.43 30.41
N ALA A 198 -6.26 -21.85 30.83
CA ALA A 198 -5.38 -22.44 31.83
C ALA A 198 -5.89 -22.29 33.28
N THR A 199 -6.66 -21.25 33.59
CA THR A 199 -7.04 -20.89 34.97
C THR A 199 -8.54 -21.01 35.27
N GLY A 200 -9.39 -21.08 34.24
CA GLY A 200 -10.84 -21.04 34.39
C GLY A 200 -11.41 -19.67 34.80
N ILE A 201 -10.62 -18.59 34.73
CA ILE A 201 -11.11 -17.23 35.02
C ILE A 201 -12.22 -16.86 34.02
N ALA A 202 -13.44 -16.68 34.51
CA ALA A 202 -14.56 -16.18 33.71
C ALA A 202 -14.81 -14.69 33.96
N ALA A 203 -15.48 -14.03 33.01
CA ALA A 203 -15.88 -12.63 33.09
C ALA A 203 -17.00 -12.39 34.12
#